data_AF-A0A921G9Z2-F1
#
_entry.id   AF-A0A921G9Z2-F1
#
_cell.length_a   1.000
_cell.length_b   1.000
_cell.length_c   1.000
_cell.angle_alpha   90.00
_cell.angle_beta   90.00
_cell.angle_gamma   90.00
#
_symmetry.space_group_name_H-M   'P 1'
#
loop_
_entity.id
_entity.type
_entity.pdbx_description
1 polymer ?
#
loop_
_entity_poly.entity_id
_entity_poly.type
_entity_poly.pdbx_seq_one_letter_code
_entity_poly.pdbx_strand_id
1 'polypeptide(L)'
;MQRIYFEKWIDLNHELTELLSLSVDESINYKIESVGVRAIGSLIVKGEYNDGKKFHDDVDMDVLATFDKIVDQRDFNIKVEDFDYHIKDGNIQIKIEVGIHGV
;
A
#
# COMPACT_ATOMS: atom_id res chain seq x y z
N MET A 1 10.24 14.67 1.03
CA MET A 1 9.36 13.54 1.45
C MET A 1 7.91 14.01 1.36
N GLN A 2 7.17 13.40 0.44
CA GLN A 2 5.73 13.58 0.32
C GLN A 2 5.03 12.31 0.80
N ARG A 3 3.81 12.42 1.33
CA ARG A 3 3.01 11.29 1.80
C ARG A 3 1.76 11.13 0.96
N ILE A 4 1.39 9.89 0.67
CA ILE A 4 0.12 9.50 0.05
C ILE A 4 -0.55 8.47 0.94
N TYR A 5 -1.88 8.54 1.01
CA TYR A 5 -2.69 7.60 1.78
C TYR A 5 -3.55 6.79 0.84
N PHE A 6 -3.56 5.48 1.04
CA PHE A 6 -4.46 4.55 0.35
C PHE A 6 -5.45 4.00 1.36
N GLU A 7 -6.73 3.99 1.02
CA GLU A 7 -7.77 3.41 1.87
C GLU A 7 -8.48 2.30 1.10
N LYS A 8 -8.64 1.13 1.72
CA LYS A 8 -9.33 -0.01 1.11
C LYS A 8 -10.21 -0.73 2.13
N TRP A 9 -11.34 -1.24 1.65
CA TRP A 9 -12.18 -2.19 2.35
C TRP A 9 -11.86 -3.60 1.89
N ILE A 10 -11.49 -4.48 2.82
CA ILE A 10 -11.20 -5.90 2.58
C ILE A 10 -12.41 -6.68 3.09
N ASP A 11 -13.14 -7.27 2.15
CA ASP A 11 -14.29 -8.10 2.43
C ASP A 11 -13.83 -9.53 2.78
N LEU A 12 -14.08 -9.92 4.02
CA LEU A 12 -13.84 -11.25 4.56
C LEU A 12 -15.15 -12.02 4.70
N ASN A 13 -16.15 -11.68 3.88
CA ASN A 13 -17.51 -12.22 3.92
C ASN A 13 -18.17 -12.06 5.30
N HIS A 14 -17.84 -10.99 6.01
CA HIS A 14 -18.33 -10.72 7.37
C HIS A 14 -17.95 -11.79 8.41
N GLU A 15 -16.92 -12.60 8.15
CA GLU A 15 -16.53 -13.70 9.04
C GLU A 15 -15.51 -13.30 10.12
N LEU A 16 -14.88 -12.12 10.05
CA LEU A 16 -13.81 -11.73 10.97
C LEU A 16 -14.33 -11.47 12.39
N THR A 17 -13.90 -12.30 13.34
CA THR A 17 -14.14 -12.09 14.77
C THR A 17 -12.86 -11.76 15.54
N GLU A 18 -11.73 -12.32 15.10
CA GLU A 18 -10.42 -12.11 15.71
C GLU A 18 -9.36 -11.99 14.62
N LEU A 19 -8.59 -10.91 14.64
CA LEU A 19 -7.46 -10.70 13.74
C LEU A 19 -6.18 -11.20 14.43
N LEU A 20 -5.50 -12.17 13.82
CA LEU A 20 -4.28 -12.76 14.36
C LEU A 20 -3.02 -12.07 13.84
N SER A 21 -3.02 -11.67 12.57
CA SER A 21 -1.92 -10.90 11.97
C SER A 21 -2.39 -10.06 10.78
N LEU A 22 -1.68 -8.96 10.53
CA LEU A 22 -1.87 -8.08 9.39
C LEU A 22 -0.51 -7.51 8.99
N SER A 23 -0.22 -7.53 7.70
CA SER A 23 0.98 -6.92 7.13
C SER A 23 0.66 -6.28 5.78
N VAL A 24 1.46 -5.28 5.42
CA VAL A 24 1.40 -4.62 4.12
C VAL A 24 2.80 -4.65 3.52
N ASP A 25 2.93 -5.25 2.35
CA ASP A 25 4.18 -5.30 1.59
C ASP A 25 4.05 -4.47 0.31
N GLU A 26 5.06 -3.69 -0.06
CA GLU A 26 5.12 -3.08 -1.39
C GLU A 26 5.71 -4.00 -2.47
N SER A 27 5.08 -4.03 -3.65
CA SER A 27 5.61 -4.66 -4.86
C SER A 27 5.57 -3.67 -6.02
N ILE A 28 6.67 -2.97 -6.25
CA ILE A 28 6.72 -1.77 -7.10
C ILE A 28 7.79 -1.91 -8.17
N ASN A 29 7.41 -1.64 -9.42
CA ASN A 29 8.32 -1.50 -10.54
C ASN A 29 8.47 -0.03 -10.92
N TYR A 30 9.70 0.40 -11.17
CA TYR A 30 10.03 1.77 -11.57
C TYR A 30 10.39 1.82 -13.05
N LYS A 31 9.81 2.78 -13.75
CA LYS A 31 10.06 3.01 -15.18
C LYS A 31 10.37 4.49 -15.40
N ILE A 32 11.51 4.74 -16.04
CA ILE A 32 11.83 6.09 -16.53
C ILE A 32 10.98 6.34 -17.78
N GLU A 33 10.25 7.45 -17.77
CA GLU A 33 9.46 7.96 -18.89
C GLU A 33 10.02 9.32 -19.35
N SER A 34 9.52 9.85 -20.48
CA SER A 34 10.03 11.10 -21.04
C SER A 34 9.83 12.32 -20.14
N VAL A 35 8.88 12.25 -19.20
CA VAL A 35 8.45 13.36 -18.34
C VAL A 35 8.80 13.15 -16.85
N GLY A 36 9.34 11.98 -16.48
CA GLY A 36 9.57 11.65 -15.08
C GLY A 36 9.84 10.17 -14.82
N VAL A 37 9.71 9.76 -13.56
CA VAL A 37 9.78 8.36 -13.14
C VAL A 37 8.37 7.91 -12.73
N ARG A 38 7.91 6.80 -13.31
CA ARG A 38 6.63 6.18 -13.01
C ARG A 38 6.84 4.93 -12.16
N ALA A 39 6.18 4.88 -11.01
CA ALA A 39 6.12 3.72 -10.14
C ALA A 39 4.77 3.02 -10.34
N ILE A 40 4.79 1.77 -10.79
CA ILE A 40 3.61 0.95 -11.05
C ILE A 40 3.73 -0.34 -10.24
N GLY A 41 2.71 -0.69 -9.49
CA GLY A 41 2.74 -1.86 -8.64
C GLY A 41 1.49 -2.00 -7.78
N SER A 42 1.62 -2.76 -6.68
CA SER A 42 0.57 -2.89 -5.68
C SER A 42 1.13 -2.84 -4.26
N LEU A 43 0.27 -2.41 -3.34
CA LEU A 43 0.44 -2.63 -1.90
C LEU A 43 -0.32 -3.92 -1.56
N ILE A 44 0.40 -4.93 -1.10
CA ILE A 44 -0.12 -6.26 -0.85
C ILE A 44 -0.48 -6.37 0.63
N VAL A 45 -1.77 -6.41 0.92
CA VAL A 45 -2.29 -6.58 2.29
C VAL A 45 -2.51 -8.06 2.54
N LYS A 46 -1.86 -8.60 3.56
CA LYS A 46 -2.00 -10.01 3.97
C LYS A 46 -2.38 -10.08 5.43
N GLY A 47 -3.14 -11.10 5.79
CA GLY A 47 -3.43 -11.35 7.18
C GLY A 47 -3.94 -12.74 7.47
N GLU A 48 -4.03 -13.02 8.75
CA GLU A 48 -4.57 -14.26 9.30
C GLU A 48 -5.64 -13.92 10.34
N TYR A 49 -6.74 -14.65 10.35
CA TYR A 49 -7.90 -14.39 11.20
C TYR A 49 -8.62 -15.65 11.65
N ASN A 50 -9.36 -15.53 12.76
CA ASN A 50 -10.09 -16.61 13.42
C ASN A 50 -9.20 -17.86 13.57
N ASP A 51 -9.70 -19.05 13.23
CA ASP A 51 -8.97 -20.33 13.28
C ASP A 51 -7.90 -20.47 12.18
N GLY A 52 -7.08 -19.44 11.97
CA GLY A 52 -5.95 -19.44 11.05
C GLY A 52 -6.32 -19.25 9.57
N LYS A 53 -7.51 -18.73 9.27
CA LYS A 53 -7.92 -18.39 7.89
C LYS A 53 -7.02 -17.27 7.38
N LYS A 54 -6.58 -17.36 6.12
CA LYS A 54 -5.71 -16.37 5.49
C LYS A 54 -6.46 -15.56 4.47
N PHE A 55 -6.11 -14.30 4.35
CA PHE A 55 -6.54 -13.44 3.25
C PHE A 55 -5.37 -12.71 2.63
N HIS A 56 -5.58 -12.31 1.39
CA HIS A 56 -4.68 -11.49 0.58
C HIS A 56 -5.57 -10.51 -0.18
N ASP A 57 -5.21 -9.24 -0.18
CA ASP A 57 -5.81 -8.24 -1.04
C ASP A 57 -4.76 -7.26 -1.58
N ASP A 58 -4.96 -6.75 -2.79
CA ASP A 58 -4.02 -5.86 -3.48
C ASP A 58 -4.61 -4.46 -3.66
N VAL A 59 -3.84 -3.43 -3.32
CA VAL A 59 -4.14 -2.03 -3.65
C VAL A 59 -3.27 -1.61 -4.83
N ASP A 60 -3.87 -1.44 -6.00
CA ASP A 60 -3.14 -0.99 -7.19
C ASP A 60 -2.59 0.43 -7.01
N MET A 61 -1.36 0.62 -7.44
CA MET A 61 -0.65 1.89 -7.38
C MET A 61 -0.05 2.26 -8.73
N ASP A 62 -0.30 3.51 -9.14
CA ASP A 62 0.26 4.11 -10.34
C ASP A 62 0.59 5.58 -10.04
N VAL A 63 1.87 5.86 -9.77
CA VAL A 63 2.35 7.18 -9.36
C VAL A 63 3.38 7.68 -10.39
N LEU A 64 3.16 8.87 -10.92
CA LEU A 64 4.12 9.57 -11.78
C LEU A 64 4.73 10.74 -11.01
N ALA A 65 6.04 10.67 -10.75
CA ALA A 65 6.84 11.79 -10.28
C ALA A 65 7.53 12.46 -11.48
N THR A 66 7.15 13.70 -11.78
CA THR A 66 7.73 14.45 -12.90
C THR A 66 9.14 14.95 -12.57
N PHE A 67 10.00 15.14 -13.56
CA PHE A 67 11.41 15.52 -13.31
C PHE A 67 11.58 16.86 -12.60
N ASP A 68 10.65 17.80 -12.74
CA ASP A 68 10.63 19.07 -12.01
C ASP A 68 10.39 18.88 -10.50
N LYS A 69 9.87 17.71 -10.09
CA LYS A 69 9.61 17.35 -8.70
C LYS A 69 10.65 16.38 -8.13
N ILE A 70 11.47 15.74 -8.96
CA ILE A 70 12.48 14.79 -8.49
C ILE A 70 13.77 15.56 -8.19
N VAL A 71 14.22 15.52 -6.94
CA VAL A 71 15.47 16.15 -6.51
C VAL A 71 16.67 15.30 -6.88
N ASP A 72 16.57 13.97 -6.69
CA ASP A 72 17.55 12.99 -7.16
C ASP A 72 16.85 11.70 -7.60
N GLN A 73 17.07 11.30 -8.86
CA GLN A 73 16.49 10.09 -9.44
C GLN A 73 17.00 8.81 -8.78
N ARG A 74 18.20 8.84 -8.19
CA ARG A 74 18.80 7.68 -7.50
C ARG A 74 18.13 7.40 -6.16
N ASP A 75 17.56 8.45 -5.56
CA ASP A 75 16.90 8.39 -4.27
C ASP A 75 15.38 8.28 -4.39
N PHE A 76 14.82 8.38 -5.60
CA PHE A 76 13.39 8.20 -5.83
C PHE A 76 12.97 6.77 -5.50
N ASN A 77 12.19 6.63 -4.42
CA ASN A 77 11.60 5.37 -4.03
C ASN A 77 10.29 5.62 -3.28
N ILE A 78 9.44 4.61 -3.32
CA ILE A 78 8.16 4.57 -2.62
C ILE A 78 8.23 3.43 -1.60
N LYS A 79 7.80 3.72 -0.37
CA LYS A 79 7.80 2.77 0.75
C LYS A 79 6.52 2.87 1.55
N VAL A 80 6.07 1.73 2.08
CA VAL A 80 5.06 1.73 3.14
C VAL A 80 5.75 2.25 4.41
N GLU A 81 5.21 3.31 5.00
CA GLU A 81 5.73 3.91 6.23
C GLU A 81 4.97 3.41 7.45
N ASP A 82 3.64 3.34 7.34
CA ASP A 82 2.76 2.88 8.41
C ASP A 82 1.41 2.42 7.83
N PHE A 83 0.60 1.74 8.64
CA PHE A 83 -0.79 1.47 8.32
C PHE A 83 -1.67 1.37 9.57
N ASP A 84 -2.88 1.90 9.46
CA ASP A 84 -3.94 1.78 10.45
C ASP A 84 -5.06 0.87 9.92
N TYR A 85 -5.80 0.22 10.81
CA TYR A 85 -6.96 -0.56 10.43
C TYR A 85 -8.09 -0.49 11.45
N HIS A 86 -9.31 -0.73 10.96
CA HIS A 86 -10.51 -0.89 11.76
C HIS A 86 -11.27 -2.14 11.33
N ILE A 87 -11.66 -2.96 12.30
CA ILE A 87 -12.57 -4.08 12.08
C ILE A 87 -14.00 -3.54 12.14
N LYS A 88 -14.78 -3.82 11.11
CA LYS A 88 -16.19 -3.39 11.05
C LYS A 88 -17.02 -4.44 10.34
N ASP A 89 -18.10 -4.86 10.99
CA ASP A 89 -19.06 -5.85 10.48
C ASP A 89 -18.40 -7.14 9.98
N GLY A 90 -17.35 -7.62 10.66
CA GLY A 90 -16.64 -8.83 10.24
C GLY A 90 -15.73 -8.67 9.01
N ASN A 91 -15.38 -7.44 8.66
CA ASN A 91 -14.47 -7.06 7.58
C ASN A 91 -13.40 -6.07 8.09
N ILE A 92 -12.45 -5.70 7.22
CA ILE A 92 -11.36 -4.77 7.57
C ILE A 92 -11.44 -3.52 6.68
N GLN A 93 -11.40 -2.35 7.31
CA GLN A 93 -11.03 -1.10 6.65
C GLN A 93 -9.56 -0.80 6.96
N ILE A 94 -8.70 -0.72 5.95
CA ILE A 94 -7.28 -0.42 6.11
C ILE A 94 -6.95 0.94 5.49
N LYS A 95 -6.06 1.68 6.15
CA LYS A 95 -5.45 2.91 5.66
C LYS A 95 -3.94 2.75 5.67
N ILE A 96 -3.31 2.87 4.50
CA ILE A 96 -1.88 2.66 4.32
C ILE A 96 -1.22 4.02 4.06
N GLU A 97 -0.24 4.38 4.88
CA GLU A 97 0.63 5.53 4.66
C GLU A 97 1.82 5.11 3.79
N VAL A 98 1.97 5.79 2.67
CA VAL A 98 3.03 5.57 1.70
C VAL A 98 3.89 6.81 1.57
N GLY A 99 5.19 6.67 1.84
CA GLY A 99 6.20 7.71 1.69
C GLY A 99 6.76 7.73 0.27
N ILE A 100 6.78 8.91 -0.35
CA ILE A 100 7.50 9.19 -1.58
C ILE A 100 8.79 9.94 -1.24
N HIS A 101 9.91 9.28 -1.49
CA HIS A 101 11.26 9.77 -1.26
C HIS A 101 11.90 10.24 -2.58
N GLY A 102 12.93 11.08 -2.50
CA GLY A 102 13.58 11.65 -3.69
C GLY A 102 12.79 12.76 -4.41
N VAL A 103 11.70 13.23 -3.79
CA VAL A 103 10.89 14.40 -4.20
C VAL A 103 10.86 15.51 -3.16
#